data_AF-A0A962RB53-F1
#
_entry.id   AF-A0A962RB53-F1
#
_cell.length_a   1.000
_cell.length_b   1.000
_cell.length_c   1.000
_cell.angle_alpha   90.00
_cell.angle_beta   90.00
_cell.angle_gamma   90.00
#
_symmetry.space_group_name_H-M   'P 1'
#
loop_
_entity.id
_entity.type
_entity.pdbx_description
1 polymer ?
#
loop_
_entity_poly.entity_id
_entity_poly.type
_entity_poly.pdbx_seq_one_letter_code
_entity_poly.pdbx_strand_id
1 'polypeptide(L)'
;APIENEARNGLKNSPYTLAMARTNDPHSATAQFFINVKDNSFLDYPGHDGWGYAVFGEVVEGMDVVDKIKGVATGNRGGHGDVPTDDVVIEKAVVA
;
A
#
# COMPACT_ATOMS: atom_id res chain seq x y z
N ALA A 1 10.52 8.95 12.28
CA ALA A 1 9.34 9.65 12.83
C ALA A 1 8.20 9.52 11.83
N PRO A 2 6.93 9.63 12.24
CA PRO A 2 5.82 9.71 11.30
C PRO A 2 5.92 10.93 10.37
N ILE A 3 5.23 10.86 9.23
CA ILE A 3 5.15 11.93 8.22
C ILE A 3 3.72 12.48 8.10
N GLU A 4 3.61 13.71 7.60
CA GLU A 4 2.32 14.31 7.27
C GLU A 4 1.61 13.54 6.15
N ASN A 5 0.28 13.64 6.10
CA ASN A 5 -0.51 12.91 5.12
C ASN A 5 -0.71 13.77 3.88
N GLU A 6 -0.12 13.34 2.76
CA GLU A 6 -0.16 14.05 1.49
C GLU A 6 -1.31 13.59 0.56
N ALA A 7 -2.31 12.86 1.06
CA ALA A 7 -3.40 12.31 0.24
C ALA A 7 -4.24 13.38 -0.50
N ARG A 8 -4.18 14.64 -0.08
CA ARG A 8 -4.81 15.78 -0.78
C ARG A 8 -4.03 16.22 -2.04
N ASN A 9 -3.12 15.40 -2.56
CA ASN A 9 -2.36 15.68 -3.78
C ASN A 9 -3.15 15.43 -5.09
N GLY A 10 -4.36 14.86 -5.01
CA GLY A 10 -5.22 14.59 -6.17
C GLY A 10 -4.99 13.26 -6.87
N LEU A 11 -3.96 12.50 -6.47
CA LEU A 11 -3.69 11.16 -6.96
C LEU A 11 -4.69 10.15 -6.38
N LYS A 12 -4.98 9.12 -7.16
CA LYS A 12 -6.04 8.13 -6.88
C LYS A 12 -5.42 6.77 -6.62
N ASN A 13 -6.02 6.00 -5.70
CA ASN A 13 -5.67 4.62 -5.36
C ASN A 13 -6.17 3.65 -6.44
N SER A 14 -5.77 3.93 -7.68
CA SER A 14 -6.05 3.13 -8.87
C SER A 14 -5.08 1.95 -8.97
N PRO A 15 -5.38 0.93 -9.81
CA PRO A 15 -4.51 -0.23 -9.95
C PRO A 15 -3.04 0.16 -10.20
N TYR A 16 -2.13 -0.56 -9.54
CA TYR A 16 -0.68 -0.44 -9.59
C TYR A 16 -0.06 0.83 -8.98
N THR A 17 -0.86 1.68 -8.34
CA THR A 17 -0.33 2.79 -7.54
C THR A 17 0.22 2.30 -6.20
N LEU A 18 1.27 2.98 -5.71
CA LEU A 18 1.84 2.81 -4.38
C LEU A 18 1.33 3.90 -3.45
N ALA A 19 0.87 3.50 -2.26
CA ALA A 19 0.41 4.41 -1.23
C ALA A 19 0.97 4.04 0.15
N MET A 20 1.08 5.04 1.02
CA MET A 20 1.60 4.87 2.37
C MET A 20 0.58 4.22 3.30
N ALA A 21 0.95 3.12 3.95
CA ALA A 21 0.14 2.55 5.03
C ALA A 21 0.34 3.34 6.34
N ARG A 22 -0.68 3.34 7.19
CA ARG A 22 -0.73 4.12 8.44
C ARG A 22 -1.65 3.48 9.48
N THR A 23 -1.64 4.05 10.68
CA THR A 23 -2.65 3.76 11.70
C THR A 23 -3.91 4.62 11.48
N ASN A 24 -4.86 4.58 12.41
CA ASN A 24 -6.04 5.46 12.38
C ASN A 24 -5.69 6.95 12.48
N ASP A 25 -4.53 7.30 13.04
CA ASP A 25 -4.03 8.68 12.99
C ASP A 25 -3.59 9.02 11.55
N PRO A 26 -4.16 10.04 10.90
CA PRO A 26 -3.82 10.43 9.54
C PRO A 26 -2.32 10.67 9.32
N HIS A 27 -1.61 11.22 10.31
CA HIS A 27 -0.20 11.63 10.21
C HIS A 27 0.76 10.59 10.84
N SER A 28 0.41 9.31 10.74
CA SER A 28 1.16 8.21 11.37
C SER A 28 1.96 7.34 10.41
N ALA A 29 1.93 7.64 9.10
CA ALA A 29 2.69 6.89 8.12
C ALA A 29 4.20 6.93 8.44
N THR A 30 4.88 5.79 8.29
CA THR A 30 6.33 5.67 8.52
C THR A 30 7.02 4.99 7.34
N ALA A 31 7.11 3.66 7.34
CA ALA A 31 7.85 2.90 6.33
C ALA A 31 7.00 1.88 5.56
N GLN A 32 5.82 1.51 6.08
CA GLN A 32 4.94 0.55 5.41
C GLN A 32 4.25 1.21 4.22
N PHE A 33 4.20 0.50 3.10
CA PHE A 33 3.48 0.88 1.90
C PHE A 33 2.65 -0.30 1.41
N PHE A 34 1.70 -0.04 0.53
CA PHE A 34 0.94 -1.06 -0.18
C PHE A 34 0.85 -0.72 -1.67
N ILE A 35 0.63 -1.75 -2.48
CA ILE A 35 0.37 -1.63 -3.92
C ILE A 35 -1.12 -1.91 -4.15
N ASN A 36 -1.81 -1.00 -4.82
CA ASN A 36 -3.19 -1.21 -5.22
C ASN A 36 -3.27 -2.27 -6.32
N VAL A 37 -3.98 -3.38 -6.11
CA VAL A 37 -4.16 -4.45 -7.14
C VAL A 37 -5.50 -4.38 -7.87
N LYS A 38 -6.30 -3.36 -7.55
CA LYS A 38 -7.58 -3.00 -8.14
C LYS A 38 -7.84 -1.51 -7.87
N ASP A 39 -8.91 -0.97 -8.45
CA ASP A 39 -9.34 0.39 -8.14
C ASP A 39 -9.97 0.44 -6.74
N ASN A 40 -9.40 1.27 -5.87
CA ASN A 40 -9.78 1.39 -4.46
C ASN A 40 -10.17 2.83 -4.11
N SER A 41 -11.13 3.40 -4.84
CA SER A 41 -11.57 4.79 -4.66
C SER A 41 -12.05 5.16 -3.25
N PHE A 42 -12.42 4.17 -2.43
CA PHE A 42 -12.74 4.37 -1.00
C PHE A 42 -11.53 4.75 -0.13
N LEU A 43 -10.30 4.57 -0.64
CA LEU A 43 -9.04 4.97 0.02
C LEU A 43 -8.58 6.37 -0.40
N ASP A 44 -9.20 6.99 -1.40
CA ASP A 44 -8.82 8.31 -1.91
C ASP A 44 -9.12 9.43 -0.92
N TYR A 45 -8.45 10.58 -1.08
CA TYR A 45 -8.87 11.80 -0.41
C TYR A 45 -10.09 12.44 -1.09
N PRO A 46 -11.09 12.93 -0.32
CA PRO A 46 -11.29 12.65 1.10
C PRO A 46 -11.84 11.23 1.31
N GLY A 47 -11.22 10.48 2.22
CA GLY A 47 -11.66 9.12 2.57
C GLY A 47 -12.84 9.13 3.54
N HIS A 48 -13.31 7.96 3.95
CA HIS A 48 -14.36 7.85 4.98
C HIS A 48 -13.97 8.51 6.32
N ASP A 49 -12.66 8.54 6.62
CA ASP A 49 -12.10 9.21 7.80
C ASP A 49 -11.70 10.68 7.54
N GLY A 50 -12.04 11.22 6.37
CA GLY A 50 -11.70 12.57 5.93
C GLY A 50 -10.30 12.71 5.31
N TRP A 51 -9.45 11.67 5.35
CA TRP A 51 -8.05 11.77 4.91
C TRP A 51 -7.67 10.78 3.80
N GLY A 52 -8.09 9.52 3.89
CA GLY A 52 -7.65 8.50 2.92
C GLY A 52 -6.13 8.18 3.01
N TYR A 53 -5.56 7.69 1.91
CA TYR A 53 -4.19 7.17 1.83
C TYR A 53 -3.41 7.86 0.70
N ALA A 54 -2.21 8.34 1.04
CA ALA A 54 -1.39 9.14 0.14
C ALA A 54 -0.68 8.27 -0.90
N VAL A 55 -1.09 8.41 -2.17
CA VAL A 55 -0.39 7.84 -3.32
C VAL A 55 0.86 8.67 -3.61
N PHE A 56 2.00 8.00 -3.80
CA PHE A 56 3.30 8.64 -4.04
C PHE A 56 4.07 8.05 -5.23
N GLY A 57 3.55 7.01 -5.88
CA GLY A 57 4.19 6.39 -7.03
C GLY A 57 3.30 5.36 -7.71
N GLU A 58 3.83 4.74 -8.75
CA GLU A 58 3.18 3.65 -9.48
C GLU A 58 4.21 2.62 -9.94
N VAL A 59 3.77 1.38 -10.09
CA VAL A 59 4.57 0.32 -10.72
C VAL A 59 4.61 0.61 -12.22
N VAL A 60 5.81 0.83 -12.75
CA VAL A 60 6.03 1.06 -14.19
C VAL A 60 6.43 -0.22 -14.94
N GLU A 61 7.01 -1.18 -14.23
CA GLU A 61 7.40 -2.50 -14.73
C GLU A 61 7.16 -3.56 -13.65
N GLY A 62 6.85 -4.80 -14.05
CA GLY A 62 6.66 -5.91 -13.11
C GLY A 62 5.25 -6.05 -12.52
N MET A 63 4.21 -5.54 -13.21
CA MET A 63 2.81 -5.79 -12.79
C MET A 63 2.48 -7.28 -12.68
N ASP A 64 3.06 -8.13 -13.52
CA ASP A 64 2.86 -9.58 -13.46
C ASP A 64 3.41 -10.20 -12.17
N VAL A 65 4.46 -9.61 -11.59
CA VAL A 65 5.01 -10.01 -10.29
C VAL A 65 4.04 -9.63 -9.18
N VAL A 66 3.48 -8.41 -9.22
CA VAL A 66 2.42 -7.98 -8.30
C VAL A 66 1.21 -8.92 -8.39
N ASP A 67 0.80 -9.29 -9.59
CA ASP A 67 -0.31 -10.20 -9.83
C ASP A 67 -0.06 -11.64 -9.34
N LYS A 68 1.18 -12.11 -9.38
CA LYS A 68 1.55 -13.39 -8.75
C LYS A 68 1.48 -13.29 -7.23
N ILE A 69 2.03 -12.22 -6.65
CA ILE A 69 2.07 -12.01 -5.20
C ILE A 69 0.65 -11.92 -4.61
N LYS A 70 -0.27 -11.20 -5.24
CA LYS A 70 -1.64 -11.05 -4.71
C LYS A 70 -2.45 -12.36 -4.65
N GLY A 71 -1.99 -13.41 -5.34
CA GLY A 71 -2.65 -14.71 -5.42
C GLY A 71 -2.03 -15.81 -4.56
N VAL A 72 -0.98 -15.51 -3.76
CA VAL A 72 -0.33 -16.52 -2.90
C VAL A 72 -1.26 -16.96 -1.76
N ALA A 73 -1.06 -18.18 -1.26
CA ALA A 73 -1.83 -18.68 -0.12
C ALA A 73 -1.48 -17.91 1.16
N THR A 74 -2.50 -17.48 1.91
CA THR A 74 -2.35 -16.71 3.15
C THR A 74 -3.00 -17.42 4.34
N GLY A 75 -2.64 -16.98 5.55
CA GLY A 75 -3.21 -17.45 6.81
C GLY A 75 -3.03 -16.44 7.95
N ASN A 76 -3.36 -16.86 9.17
CA ASN A 76 -3.24 -16.04 10.36
C ASN A 76 -1.95 -16.38 11.12
N ARG A 77 -1.16 -15.37 11.51
CA ARG A 77 0.09 -15.54 12.26
C ARG A 77 0.29 -14.41 13.26
N GLY A 78 0.45 -14.73 14.54
CA GLY A 78 0.86 -13.75 15.56
C GLY A 78 -0.08 -12.55 15.75
N GLY A 79 -1.39 -12.72 15.54
CA GLY A 79 -2.36 -11.62 15.60
C GLY A 79 -2.54 -10.84 14.30
N HIS A 80 -1.80 -11.20 13.24
CA HIS A 80 -1.96 -10.66 11.90
C HIS A 80 -2.73 -11.63 11.02
N GLY A 81 -3.71 -11.12 10.27
CA GLY A 81 -4.39 -11.83 9.19
C GLY A 81 -3.69 -11.62 7.85
N ASP A 82 -4.07 -12.40 6.85
CA ASP A 82 -3.60 -12.30 5.46
C ASP A 82 -2.07 -12.36 5.29
N VAL A 83 -1.39 -13.07 6.20
CA VAL A 83 0.06 -13.29 6.12
C VAL A 83 0.33 -14.41 5.11
N PRO A 84 1.19 -14.20 4.08
CA PRO A 84 1.60 -15.27 3.18
C PRO A 84 2.13 -16.50 3.94
N THR A 85 1.75 -17.67 3.45
CA THR A 85 2.19 -18.97 4.01
C THR A 85 3.67 -19.22 3.74
N ASP A 86 4.13 -18.84 2.55
CA ASP A 86 5.53 -18.72 2.18
C ASP A 86 5.92 -17.24 2.12
N ASP A 87 7.09 -16.89 2.66
CA ASP A 87 7.53 -15.49 2.78
C ASP A 87 7.72 -14.83 1.41
N VAL A 88 7.10 -13.65 1.22
CA VAL A 88 7.35 -12.76 0.07
C VAL A 88 8.34 -11.69 0.49
N VAL A 89 9.61 -11.88 0.16
CA VAL A 89 10.72 -11.06 0.66
C VAL A 89 11.15 -10.02 -0.38
N ILE A 90 11.20 -8.75 0.03
CA ILE A 90 11.94 -7.72 -0.71
C ILE A 90 13.43 -7.89 -0.38
N GLU A 91 14.17 -8.60 -1.23
CA GLU A 91 15.59 -8.88 -0.99
C GLU A 91 16.46 -7.61 -0.99
N LYS A 92 16.11 -6.64 -1.85
CA LYS A 92 16.83 -5.38 -2.00
C LYS A 92 15.92 -4.30 -2.58
N ALA A 93 16.09 -3.06 -2.12
CA ALA A 93 15.56 -1.85 -2.74
C ALA A 93 16.73 -0.92 -3.12
N VAL A 94 16.70 -0.37 -4.34
CA VAL A 94 17.76 0.50 -4.86
C VAL A 94 17.17 1.75 -5.51
N VAL A 95 17.89 2.85 -5.40
CA VAL A 95 17.64 4.08 -6.16
C VAL A 95 18.63 4.10 -7.34
N ALA A 96 18.13 4.42 -8.53
CA ALA A 96 18.95 4.56 -9.73
C ALA A 96 19.78 5.85 -9.74
#